data_AF-A0A938K4H3-F1
#
_entry.id   AF-A0A938K4H3-F1
#
_cell.length_a   1.000
_cell.length_b   1.000
_cell.length_c   1.000
_cell.angle_alpha   90.00
_cell.angle_beta   90.00
_cell.angle_gamma   90.00
#
_symmetry.space_group_name_H-M   'P 1'
#
loop_
_entity.id
_entity.type
_entity.pdbx_description
1 polymer ?
#
loop_
_entity_poly.entity_id
_entity_poly.type
_entity_poly.pdbx_seq_one_letter_code
_entity_poly.pdbx_strand_id
1 'polypeptide(L)'
;MKSQRRSHAADLTRPTPRSERLVPRTIGRIALLIGALVVIGSFANSFLVLPVQSWFGQRTEIEDRQEELDVLRAATDRLQQEVDRLNTPAGVEDAARDELGFVMVGEDRRTVVGTPQAPLDLPRGWPYDVVDQIVTTRQAEAVIPAP
;
A
#
# COMPACT_ATOMS: atom_id res chain seq x y z
N MET A 1 -27.68 -9.91 102.10
CA MET A 1 -27.22 -11.13 101.39
C MET A 1 -28.17 -11.45 100.24
N LYS A 2 -27.60 -11.81 99.08
CA LYS A 2 -28.21 -12.45 97.90
C LYS A 2 -29.20 -11.64 97.04
N SER A 3 -28.56 -10.91 96.12
CA SER A 3 -28.84 -10.84 94.69
C SER A 3 -29.79 -11.93 94.15
N GLN A 4 -30.83 -11.51 93.44
CA GLN A 4 -31.38 -12.29 92.32
C GLN A 4 -31.44 -11.37 91.09
N ARG A 5 -30.35 -11.40 90.32
CA ARG A 5 -30.35 -10.95 88.93
C ARG A 5 -31.13 -11.98 88.12
N ARG A 6 -32.31 -11.61 87.64
CA ARG A 6 -33.07 -12.43 86.69
C ARG A 6 -32.42 -12.25 85.31
N SER A 7 -31.85 -13.35 84.84
CA SER A 7 -31.26 -13.52 83.53
C SER A 7 -32.33 -13.33 82.47
N HIS A 8 -32.24 -12.25 81.68
CA HIS A 8 -32.91 -12.16 80.38
C HIS A 8 -32.15 -13.09 79.42
N ALA A 9 -32.41 -14.38 79.54
CA ALA A 9 -31.97 -15.37 78.57
C ALA A 9 -32.76 -15.13 77.27
N ALA A 10 -32.04 -14.59 76.30
CA ALA A 10 -32.32 -14.46 74.89
C ALA A 10 -33.38 -15.46 74.35
N ASP A 11 -34.58 -14.94 74.09
CA ASP A 11 -35.56 -15.54 73.21
C ASP A 11 -35.13 -15.30 71.76
N LEU A 12 -34.22 -16.15 71.27
CA LEU A 12 -33.74 -16.16 69.87
C LEU A 12 -34.73 -16.83 68.91
N THR A 13 -35.93 -17.18 69.38
CA THR A 13 -37.00 -17.78 68.59
C THR A 13 -38.07 -16.79 68.14
N ARG A 14 -37.98 -15.52 68.54
CA ARG A 14 -38.90 -14.50 68.03
C ARG A 14 -38.54 -14.14 66.58
N PRO A 15 -39.42 -14.40 65.60
CA PRO A 15 -39.23 -13.86 64.26
C PRO A 15 -39.20 -12.33 64.37
N THR A 16 -38.13 -11.72 63.88
CA THR A 16 -37.94 -10.27 63.89
C THR A 16 -39.14 -9.56 63.25
N PRO A 17 -39.77 -8.60 63.95
CA PRO A 17 -40.95 -7.92 63.43
C PRO A 17 -40.59 -7.10 62.18
N ARG A 18 -41.48 -7.14 61.18
CA ARG A 18 -41.31 -6.47 59.87
C ARG A 18 -41.08 -4.95 59.96
N SER A 19 -41.35 -4.33 61.11
CA SER A 19 -41.30 -2.88 61.34
C SER A 19 -39.89 -2.29 61.50
N GLU A 20 -38.85 -3.11 61.67
CA GLU A 20 -37.45 -2.64 61.76
C GLU A 20 -36.72 -2.67 60.41
N ARG A 21 -37.40 -3.02 59.32
CA ARG A 21 -36.80 -3.01 57.98
C ARG A 21 -36.75 -1.56 57.46
N LEU A 22 -35.63 -0.89 57.76
CA LEU A 22 -35.29 0.46 57.25
C LEU A 22 -35.22 0.54 55.71
N VAL A 23 -35.17 -0.60 55.02
CA VAL A 23 -35.17 -0.66 53.55
C VAL A 23 -36.22 -1.67 53.07
N PRO A 24 -37.18 -1.27 52.22
CA PRO A 24 -38.14 -2.20 51.64
C PRO A 24 -37.40 -3.22 50.75
N ARG A 25 -37.88 -4.48 50.75
CA ARG A 25 -37.22 -5.61 50.05
C ARG A 25 -36.99 -5.36 48.56
N THR A 26 -37.79 -4.51 47.93
CA THR A 26 -37.66 -4.11 46.52
C THR A 26 -36.46 -3.20 46.29
N ILE A 27 -36.20 -2.24 47.17
CA ILE A 27 -35.04 -1.33 47.07
C ILE A 27 -33.74 -2.12 47.26
N GLY A 28 -33.70 -3.08 48.19
CA GLY A 28 -32.53 -3.97 48.34
C GLY A 28 -32.27 -4.83 47.09
N ARG A 29 -33.32 -5.32 46.42
CA ARG A 29 -33.19 -6.09 45.17
C ARG A 29 -32.74 -5.21 44.00
N ILE A 30 -33.27 -3.99 43.88
CA ILE A 30 -32.88 -3.04 42.84
C ILE A 30 -31.42 -2.62 43.03
N ALA A 31 -31.00 -2.29 44.26
CA ALA A 31 -29.61 -1.96 44.56
C ALA A 31 -28.66 -3.12 44.24
N LEU A 32 -29.07 -4.37 44.51
CA LEU A 32 -28.30 -5.56 44.17
C LEU A 32 -28.20 -5.77 42.65
N LEU A 33 -29.28 -5.55 41.90
CA LEU A 33 -29.28 -5.63 40.43
C LEU A 33 -28.39 -4.55 39.80
N ILE A 34 -28.46 -3.32 40.31
CA ILE A 34 -27.59 -2.21 39.86
C ILE A 34 -26.12 -2.56 40.17
N GLY A 35 -25.83 -3.03 41.39
CA GLY A 35 -24.48 -3.46 41.76
C GLY A 35 -23.96 -4.59 40.87
N ALA A 36 -24.80 -5.57 40.54
CA ALA A 36 -24.45 -6.66 39.64
C ALA A 36 -24.18 -6.16 38.21
N LEU A 37 -24.99 -5.23 37.68
CA LEU A 37 -24.78 -4.62 36.37
C LEU A 37 -23.47 -3.82 36.31
N VAL A 38 -23.12 -3.08 37.37
CA VAL A 38 -21.86 -2.34 37.44
C VAL A 38 -20.67 -3.30 37.43
N VAL A 39 -20.73 -4.40 38.19
CA VAL A 39 -19.67 -5.41 38.19
C VAL A 39 -19.53 -6.06 36.81
N ILE A 40 -20.64 -6.52 36.22
CA ILE A 40 -20.64 -7.14 34.88
C ILE A 40 -20.15 -6.16 33.82
N GLY A 41 -20.61 -4.90 33.85
CA GLY A 41 -20.18 -3.86 32.93
C GLY A 41 -18.69 -3.51 33.09
N SER A 42 -18.16 -3.53 34.31
CA SER A 42 -16.74 -3.28 34.58
C SER A 42 -15.86 -4.43 34.07
N PHE A 43 -16.28 -5.69 34.27
CA PHE A 43 -15.62 -6.86 33.68
C PHE A 43 -15.69 -6.85 32.15
N ALA A 44 -16.85 -6.55 31.58
CA ALA A 44 -17.03 -6.43 30.14
C ALA A 44 -16.15 -5.32 29.57
N ASN A 45 -16.10 -4.14 30.19
CA ASN A 45 -15.23 -3.05 29.77
C ASN A 45 -13.74 -3.42 29.86
N SER A 46 -13.31 -4.09 30.94
CA SER A 46 -11.93 -4.54 31.10
C SER A 46 -11.51 -5.59 30.06
N PHE A 47 -12.44 -6.43 29.62
CA PHE A 47 -12.17 -7.47 28.63
C PHE A 47 -12.43 -7.04 27.18
N LEU A 48 -13.23 -6.01 26.91
CA LEU A 48 -13.68 -5.65 25.56
C LEU A 48 -12.99 -4.43 24.92
N VAL A 49 -12.34 -3.56 25.69
CA VAL A 49 -11.69 -2.36 25.14
C VAL A 49 -10.48 -2.72 24.26
N LEU A 50 -9.72 -3.76 24.62
CA LEU A 50 -8.57 -4.26 23.83
C LEU A 50 -8.95 -5.09 22.59
N PRO A 51 -9.87 -6.09 22.65
CA PRO A 51 -10.15 -6.94 21.50
C PRO A 51 -10.93 -6.24 20.38
N VAL A 52 -11.74 -5.21 20.67
CA VAL A 52 -12.42 -4.46 19.61
C VAL A 52 -11.41 -3.61 18.83
N GLN A 53 -10.44 -2.98 19.50
CA GLN A 53 -9.37 -2.25 18.83
C GLN A 53 -8.44 -3.18 18.04
N SER A 54 -8.12 -4.36 18.57
CA SER A 54 -7.25 -5.31 17.88
C SER A 54 -7.87 -5.93 16.63
N TRP A 55 -9.20 -6.11 16.59
CA TRP A 55 -9.89 -6.66 15.42
C TRP A 55 -9.94 -5.67 14.24
N PHE A 56 -10.02 -4.36 14.51
CA PHE A 56 -9.94 -3.33 13.47
C PHE A 56 -8.49 -3.03 13.06
N GLY A 57 -7.53 -3.02 13.99
CA GLY A 57 -6.10 -2.83 13.67
C GLY A 57 -5.48 -4.00 12.90
N GLN A 58 -5.89 -5.24 13.19
CA GLN A 58 -5.44 -6.40 12.42
C GLN A 58 -5.97 -6.40 10.99
N ARG A 59 -7.18 -5.87 10.73
CA ARG A 59 -7.72 -5.83 9.36
C ARG A 59 -6.95 -4.87 8.46
N THR A 60 -6.62 -3.67 8.94
CA THR A 60 -5.81 -2.71 8.18
C THR A 60 -4.38 -3.21 7.99
N GLU A 61 -3.80 -3.82 9.03
CA GLU A 61 -2.46 -4.42 8.90
C GLU A 61 -2.44 -5.60 7.92
N ILE A 62 -3.50 -6.42 7.86
CA ILE A 62 -3.61 -7.52 6.88
C ILE A 62 -3.78 -6.97 5.45
N GLU A 63 -4.59 -5.92 5.25
CA GLU A 63 -4.79 -5.30 3.93
C GLU A 63 -3.50 -4.65 3.41
N ASP A 64 -2.80 -3.86 4.23
CA ASP A 64 -1.53 -3.21 3.86
C ASP A 64 -0.45 -4.26 3.52
N ARG A 65 -0.37 -5.34 4.31
CA ARG A 65 0.59 -6.44 4.06
C ARG A 65 0.26 -7.21 2.78
N GLN A 66 -1.02 -7.31 2.42
CA GLN A 66 -1.43 -8.01 1.21
C GLN A 66 -1.07 -7.20 -0.05
N GLU A 67 -1.23 -5.88 -0.01
CA GLU A 67 -0.79 -4.98 -1.09
C GLU A 67 0.73 -5.06 -1.31
N GLU A 68 1.50 -5.04 -0.24
CA GLU A 68 2.97 -5.19 -0.29
C GLU A 68 3.37 -6.54 -0.94
N LEU A 69 2.69 -7.64 -0.56
CA LEU A 69 2.94 -8.96 -1.15
C LEU A 69 2.60 -9.03 -2.63
N ASP A 70 1.50 -8.39 -3.06
CA ASP A 70 1.08 -8.42 -4.46
C ASP A 70 2.06 -7.63 -5.35
N VAL A 71 2.60 -6.51 -4.86
CA VAL A 71 3.67 -5.77 -5.55
C VAL A 71 4.94 -6.64 -5.68
N LEU A 72 5.36 -7.31 -4.62
CA LEU A 72 6.54 -8.17 -4.63
C LEU A 72 6.38 -9.37 -5.56
N ARG A 73 5.19 -9.97 -5.61
CA ARG A 73 4.87 -11.07 -6.53
C ARG A 73 4.91 -10.60 -7.97
N ALA A 74 4.28 -9.48 -8.29
CA ALA A 74 4.30 -8.92 -9.65
C ALA A 74 5.74 -8.61 -10.13
N ALA A 75 6.60 -8.10 -9.25
CA ALA A 75 8.01 -7.88 -9.56
C ALA A 75 8.76 -9.21 -9.80
N THR A 76 8.52 -10.21 -8.96
CA THR A 76 9.09 -11.55 -9.11
C THR A 76 8.69 -12.19 -10.43
N ASP A 77 7.40 -12.16 -10.78
CA ASP A 77 6.87 -12.74 -12.01
C ASP A 77 7.51 -12.09 -13.25
N ARG A 78 7.65 -10.76 -13.23
CA ARG A 78 8.32 -10.03 -14.32
C ARG A 78 9.79 -10.44 -14.46
N LEU A 79 10.52 -10.51 -13.35
CA LEU A 79 11.92 -10.93 -13.37
C LEU A 79 12.07 -12.38 -13.86
N GLN A 80 11.16 -13.27 -13.46
CA GLN A 80 11.17 -14.66 -13.91
C GLN A 80 10.93 -14.76 -15.42
N GLN A 81 10.00 -13.97 -15.97
CA GLN A 81 9.78 -13.91 -17.42
C GLN A 81 11.03 -13.41 -18.17
N GLU A 82 11.75 -12.42 -17.62
CA GLU A 82 13.01 -11.93 -18.17
C GLU A 82 14.08 -13.05 -18.17
N VAL A 83 14.22 -13.76 -17.05
CA VAL A 83 15.13 -14.90 -16.92
C VAL A 83 14.78 -16.00 -17.92
N ASP A 84 13.50 -16.36 -18.03
CA ASP A 84 13.04 -17.38 -18.96
C ASP A 84 13.32 -16.97 -20.41
N ARG A 85 13.11 -15.70 -20.77
CA ARG A 85 13.48 -15.15 -22.08
C ARG A 85 14.99 -15.27 -22.31
N LEU A 86 15.81 -14.83 -21.36
CA LEU A 86 17.27 -14.83 -21.45
C LEU A 86 17.87 -16.24 -21.46
N ASN A 87 17.15 -17.25 -20.98
CA ASN A 87 17.58 -18.65 -21.08
C ASN A 87 17.35 -19.27 -22.47
N THR A 88 16.65 -18.58 -23.38
CA THR A 88 16.49 -19.03 -24.77
C THR A 88 17.66 -18.57 -25.64
N PRO A 89 18.06 -19.33 -26.68
CA PRO A 89 19.12 -18.91 -27.60
C PRO A 89 18.87 -17.52 -28.21
N ALA A 90 17.64 -17.25 -28.65
CA ALA A 90 17.25 -15.95 -29.19
C ALA A 90 17.39 -14.83 -28.14
N GLY A 91 16.96 -15.07 -26.90
CA GLY A 91 17.10 -14.09 -25.82
C GLY A 91 18.56 -13.79 -25.46
N VAL A 92 19.45 -14.78 -25.54
CA VAL A 92 20.90 -14.55 -25.36
C VAL A 92 21.48 -13.73 -26.51
N GLU A 93 21.11 -14.03 -27.76
CA GLU A 93 21.55 -13.26 -28.92
C GLU A 93 21.09 -11.80 -28.86
N ASP A 94 19.83 -11.57 -28.51
CA ASP A 94 19.27 -10.23 -28.36
C ASP A 94 19.96 -9.47 -27.23
N ALA A 95 20.14 -10.08 -26.06
CA ALA A 95 20.89 -9.45 -24.96
C ALA A 95 22.35 -9.17 -25.32
N ALA A 96 23.01 -10.07 -26.06
CA ALA A 96 24.37 -9.85 -26.53
C ALA A 96 24.45 -8.69 -27.53
N ARG A 97 23.45 -8.53 -28.41
CA ARG A 97 23.36 -7.38 -29.32
C ARG A 97 23.13 -6.08 -28.56
N ASP A 98 22.20 -6.07 -27.60
CA ASP A 98 21.81 -4.85 -26.87
C ASP A 98 22.87 -4.39 -25.87
N GLU A 99 23.42 -5.30 -25.07
CA GLU A 99 24.35 -4.96 -23.99
C GLU A 99 25.81 -4.89 -24.46
N LEU A 100 26.23 -5.82 -25.33
CA LEU A 100 27.62 -5.96 -25.74
C LEU A 100 27.88 -5.40 -27.14
N GLY A 101 26.85 -5.00 -27.88
CA GLY A 101 26.97 -4.60 -29.28
C GLY A 101 27.49 -5.73 -30.17
N PHE A 102 27.24 -6.99 -29.77
CA PHE A 102 27.70 -8.16 -30.49
C PHE A 102 27.04 -8.24 -31.87
N VAL A 103 27.78 -8.73 -32.86
CA VAL A 103 27.31 -8.92 -34.25
C VAL A 103 27.77 -10.28 -34.75
N MET A 104 26.91 -10.98 -35.47
CA MET A 104 27.25 -12.29 -36.00
C MET A 104 28.21 -12.18 -37.20
N VAL A 105 28.92 -13.27 -37.48
CA VAL A 105 29.82 -13.32 -38.65
C VAL A 105 29.03 -13.10 -39.93
N GLY A 106 29.36 -12.03 -40.65
CA GLY A 106 28.67 -11.61 -41.88
C GLY A 106 27.60 -10.53 -41.69
N GLU A 107 27.31 -10.11 -40.46
CA GLU A 107 26.48 -8.94 -40.18
C GLU A 107 27.33 -7.65 -40.11
N ASP A 108 26.82 -6.56 -40.70
CA ASP A 108 27.45 -5.23 -40.68
C ASP A 108 26.63 -4.27 -39.82
N ARG A 109 27.22 -3.76 -38.73
CA ARG A 109 26.56 -2.76 -37.88
C ARG A 109 26.55 -1.41 -38.59
N ARG A 110 25.36 -0.94 -39.01
CA ARG A 110 25.17 0.40 -39.57
C ARG A 110 24.45 1.30 -38.57
N THR A 111 25.11 2.39 -38.19
CA THR A 111 24.46 3.47 -37.44
C THR A 111 23.73 4.36 -38.43
N VAL A 112 22.40 4.39 -38.36
CA VAL A 112 21.62 5.36 -39.13
C VAL A 112 21.72 6.69 -38.40
N VAL A 113 22.60 7.58 -38.88
CA VAL A 113 22.55 8.98 -38.49
C VAL A 113 21.31 9.55 -39.19
N GLY A 114 20.37 10.10 -38.42
CA GLY A 114 19.17 10.72 -38.97
C GLY A 114 19.52 11.76 -40.03
N THR A 115 18.56 12.10 -40.90
CA THR A 115 18.78 13.09 -41.96
C THR A 115 19.43 14.34 -41.36
N PRO A 116 20.63 14.75 -41.82
CA PRO A 116 21.33 15.87 -41.22
C PRO A 116 20.44 17.11 -41.31
N GLN A 117 19.98 17.62 -40.15
CA GLN A 117 19.28 18.90 -40.03
C GLN A 117 20.25 20.07 -39.93
N ALA A 118 21.48 19.91 -40.41
CA ALA A 118 22.36 21.05 -40.59
C ALA A 118 21.70 21.97 -41.63
N PRO A 119 21.54 23.27 -41.35
CA PRO A 119 21.25 24.23 -42.40
C PRO A 119 22.28 24.03 -43.51
N LEU A 120 21.82 23.71 -44.71
CA LEU A 120 22.67 23.60 -45.90
C LEU A 120 23.09 25.00 -46.41
N ASP A 121 23.06 26.00 -45.53
CA ASP A 121 23.42 27.36 -45.87
C ASP A 121 24.93 27.47 -45.85
N LEU A 122 25.49 27.75 -47.02
CA LEU A 122 26.91 28.00 -47.18
C LEU A 122 27.30 29.27 -46.40
N PRO A 123 28.52 29.35 -45.83
CA PRO A 123 29.00 30.57 -45.19
C PRO A 123 28.96 31.76 -46.15
N ARG A 124 28.51 32.92 -45.67
CA ARG A 124 28.52 34.15 -46.45
C ARG A 124 29.96 34.59 -46.77
N GLY A 125 30.22 34.92 -48.03
CA GLY A 125 31.49 35.44 -48.50
C GLY A 125 32.15 34.60 -49.60
N TRP A 126 33.29 35.09 -50.07
CA TRP A 126 34.05 34.41 -51.11
C TRP A 126 34.65 33.09 -50.59
N PRO A 127 34.59 31.99 -51.35
CA PRO A 127 34.05 31.81 -52.71
C PRO A 127 32.59 31.29 -52.77
N TYR A 128 31.93 31.18 -51.62
CA TYR A 128 30.67 30.44 -51.46
C TYR A 128 29.45 31.16 -52.04
N ASP A 129 29.46 32.49 -52.11
CA ASP A 129 28.37 33.26 -52.71
C ASP A 129 28.17 32.90 -54.21
N VAL A 130 29.24 32.55 -54.93
CA VAL A 130 29.19 32.14 -56.34
C VAL A 130 28.59 30.75 -56.47
N VAL A 131 28.98 29.84 -55.58
CA VAL A 131 28.47 28.46 -55.57
C VAL A 131 26.98 28.46 -55.24
N ASP A 132 26.56 29.29 -54.28
CA ASP A 132 25.16 29.45 -53.90
C ASP A 132 24.31 29.89 -55.11
N GLN A 133 24.74 30.95 -55.83
CA GLN A 133 24.06 31.40 -57.04
C GLN A 133 23.96 30.33 -58.14
N ILE A 134 25.02 29.55 -58.35
CA ILE A 134 25.03 28.48 -59.36
C ILE A 134 24.00 27.39 -58.97
N VAL A 135 23.99 26.97 -57.71
CA VAL A 135 23.08 25.94 -57.22
C VAL A 135 21.63 26.43 -57.28
N THR A 136 21.34 27.64 -56.82
CA THR A 136 19.99 28.24 -56.90
C THR A 136 19.50 28.33 -58.35
N THR A 137 20.36 28.76 -59.28
CA THR A 137 20.00 28.87 -60.71
C THR A 137 19.69 27.50 -61.32
N ARG A 138 20.51 26.48 -61.03
CA ARG A 138 20.30 25.11 -61.50
C ARG A 138 19.02 24.48 -60.94
N GLN A 139 18.71 24.74 -59.68
CA GLN A 139 17.48 24.23 -59.07
C GLN A 139 16.24 24.92 -59.65
N ALA A 140 16.30 26.22 -59.92
CA ALA A 140 15.22 26.95 -60.58
C ALA A 140 14.95 26.42 -62.00
N GLU A 141 15.99 26.04 -62.75
CA GLU A 141 15.86 25.42 -64.06
C GLU A 141 15.26 24.00 -63.97
N ALA A 142 15.66 23.19 -62.99
CA ALA A 142 15.16 21.83 -62.82
C ALA A 142 13.69 21.74 -62.40
N VAL A 143 13.13 22.80 -61.82
CA VAL A 143 11.71 22.88 -61.40
C VAL A 143 10.79 23.31 -62.55
N ILE A 144 11.34 23.82 -63.66
CA ILE A 144 10.56 24.11 -64.87
C ILE A 144 10.33 22.77 -65.60
N PRO A 145 9.10 22.23 -65.68
CA PRO A 145 8.86 21.04 -66.49
C PRO A 145 9.18 21.36 -67.95
N ALA A 146 9.97 20.49 -68.58
CA ALA A 146 10.24 20.56 -70.02
C ALA A 146 8.91 20.65 -70.80
N PRO A 147 8.83 21.47 -71.86
CA PRO A 147 7.60 21.65 -72.64
C PRO A 147 7.12 20.37 -73.33
#